data_AF-A0A7W4BLA0-F1
#
_entry.id   AF-A0A7W4BLA0-F1
#
_cell.length_a   1.000
_cell.length_b   1.000
_cell.length_c   1.000
_cell.angle_alpha   90.00
_cell.angle_beta   90.00
_cell.angle_gamma   90.00
#
_symmetry.space_group_name_H-M   'P 1'
#
loop_
_entity.id
_entity.type
_entity.pdbx_description
1 polymer ?
#
loop_
_entity_poly.entity_id
_entity_poly.type
_entity_poly.pdbx_seq_one_letter_code
_entity_poly.pdbx_strand_id
1 'polypeptide(L)'
;MLCYLASFIFWFKNGTKPAAWISKGRLHIRDGVFGTDVIHKDLLESMRYEIGHKRAVTGSNADEAEMHILVIKMKGFDEWTLPIKDLIEHGPDLRLYKFIRDNFYNLKLVKK
;
A
#
# COMPACT_ATOMS: atom_id res chain seq x y z
N MET A 1 24.99 -11.73 -41.79
CA MET A 1 24.93 -12.26 -40.40
C MET A 1 24.68 -11.08 -39.48
N LEU A 2 23.40 -10.69 -39.32
CA LEU A 2 22.98 -9.38 -38.77
C LEU A 2 21.90 -9.61 -37.70
N CYS A 3 22.17 -10.54 -36.78
CA CYS A 3 21.18 -11.06 -35.81
C CYS A 3 21.50 -10.74 -34.34
N TYR A 4 22.37 -9.77 -34.05
CA TYR A 4 22.87 -9.57 -32.68
C TYR A 4 22.54 -8.21 -32.04
N LEU A 5 21.53 -7.48 -32.53
CA LEU A 5 21.13 -6.20 -31.94
C LEU A 5 19.67 -6.13 -31.44
N ALA A 6 19.03 -7.27 -31.19
CA ALA A 6 17.67 -7.32 -30.66
C ALA A 6 17.57 -7.77 -29.20
N SER A 7 18.68 -8.10 -28.54
CA SER A 7 18.68 -8.75 -27.22
C SER A 7 18.92 -7.81 -26.02
N PHE A 8 19.08 -6.50 -26.24
CA PHE A 8 19.53 -5.57 -25.18
C PHE A 8 18.52 -4.47 -24.80
N ILE A 9 17.23 -4.63 -25.13
CA ILE A 9 16.18 -3.67 -24.71
C ILE A 9 15.20 -4.31 -23.70
N PHE A 10 15.39 -5.58 -23.32
CA PHE A 10 14.44 -6.30 -22.47
C PHE A 10 14.74 -6.29 -20.95
N TRP A 11 15.59 -5.37 -20.48
CA TRP A 11 16.09 -5.41 -19.09
C TRP A 11 15.78 -4.20 -18.20
N PHE A 12 14.91 -3.28 -18.61
CA PHE A 12 14.51 -2.13 -17.77
C PHE A 12 13.00 -1.98 -17.53
N LYS A 13 12.23 -3.08 -17.46
CA LYS A 13 10.82 -3.04 -17.00
C LYS A 13 10.53 -3.77 -15.68
N ASN A 14 11.56 -4.37 -15.05
CA ASN A 14 11.40 -5.11 -13.80
C ASN A 14 12.10 -4.48 -12.59
N GLY A 15 12.37 -3.17 -12.62
CA GLY A 15 12.93 -2.46 -11.48
C GLY A 15 11.84 -1.99 -10.53
N THR A 16 11.46 -2.85 -9.57
CA THR A 16 10.59 -2.58 -8.40
C THR A 16 9.13 -2.17 -8.70
N LYS A 17 8.17 -3.03 -8.31
CA LYS A 17 6.75 -2.64 -8.26
C LYS A 17 6.59 -1.47 -7.29
N PRO A 18 5.87 -0.39 -7.64
CA PRO A 18 5.67 0.74 -6.74
C PRO A 18 4.97 0.29 -5.46
N ALA A 19 5.22 1.00 -4.37
CA ALA A 19 4.64 0.71 -3.06
C ALA A 19 3.10 0.65 -3.12
N ALA A 20 2.47 1.52 -3.91
CA ALA A 20 1.05 1.42 -4.26
C ALA A 20 0.82 1.90 -5.68
N TRP A 21 -0.19 1.33 -6.35
CA TRP A 21 -0.62 1.77 -7.68
C TRP A 21 -2.10 1.49 -7.91
N ILE A 22 -2.68 2.15 -8.91
CA ILE A 22 -4.06 1.94 -9.32
C ILE A 22 -4.08 1.34 -10.72
N SER A 23 -4.82 0.26 -10.90
CA SER A 23 -5.01 -0.37 -12.22
C SER A 23 -6.41 -0.93 -12.35
N LYS A 24 -7.09 -0.60 -13.45
CA LYS A 24 -8.45 -1.11 -13.76
C LYS A 24 -9.44 -0.97 -12.59
N GLY A 25 -9.46 0.19 -11.93
CA GLY A 25 -10.35 0.48 -10.79
C GLY A 25 -9.99 -0.25 -9.48
N ARG A 26 -8.81 -0.87 -9.41
CA ARG A 26 -8.30 -1.54 -8.22
C ARG A 26 -7.11 -0.77 -7.65
N LEU A 27 -7.11 -0.59 -6.35
CA LEU A 27 -5.96 -0.12 -5.60
C LEU A 27 -5.12 -1.33 -5.21
N HIS A 28 -3.85 -1.28 -5.57
CA HIS A 28 -2.86 -2.27 -5.19
C HIS A 28 -1.92 -1.65 -4.18
N ILE A 29 -1.69 -2.32 -3.06
CA ILE A 29 -0.74 -1.92 -2.02
C ILE A 29 0.25 -3.07 -1.87
N ARG A 30 1.54 -2.77 -1.97
CA ARG A 30 2.60 -3.76 -1.82
C ARG A 30 2.71 -4.15 -0.35
N ASP A 31 2.72 -5.46 -0.09
CA ASP A 31 2.80 -6.03 1.26
C ASP A 31 4.13 -6.79 1.40
N GLY A 32 5.21 -6.04 1.61
CA GLY A 32 6.58 -6.56 1.66
C GLY A 32 7.08 -7.10 0.31
N VAL A 33 8.01 -8.05 0.36
CA VAL A 33 8.76 -8.52 -0.83
C VAL A 33 7.92 -9.39 -1.77
N PHE A 34 6.88 -10.05 -1.26
CA PHE A 34 6.13 -11.07 -2.02
C PHE A 34 4.60 -10.86 -2.05
N GLY A 35 4.05 -9.97 -1.23
CA GLY A 35 2.61 -9.74 -1.12
C GLY A 35 2.11 -8.52 -1.89
N THR A 36 0.84 -8.54 -2.29
CA THR A 36 0.12 -7.34 -2.77
C THR A 36 -1.33 -7.45 -2.37
N ASP A 37 -1.79 -6.51 -1.56
CA ASP A 37 -3.20 -6.35 -1.22
C ASP A 37 -3.93 -5.63 -2.35
N VAL A 38 -5.15 -6.08 -2.64
CA VAL A 38 -5.97 -5.54 -3.73
C VAL A 38 -7.32 -5.12 -3.20
N ILE A 39 -7.66 -3.85 -3.42
CA ILE A 39 -8.93 -3.26 -2.99
C ILE A 39 -9.72 -2.82 -4.22
N HIS A 40 -10.95 -3.33 -4.31
CA HIS A 40 -11.88 -3.12 -5.42
C HIS A 40 -12.79 -1.92 -5.13
N LYS A 41 -12.70 -0.86 -5.95
CA LYS A 41 -13.43 0.40 -5.70
C LYS A 41 -14.95 0.24 -5.73
N ASP A 42 -15.46 -0.62 -6.61
CA ASP A 42 -16.87 -0.92 -6.81
C ASP A 42 -17.53 -1.67 -5.62
N LEU A 43 -16.71 -2.42 -4.90
CA LEU A 43 -17.10 -3.19 -3.72
C LEU A 43 -16.80 -2.46 -2.40
N LEU A 44 -16.16 -1.29 -2.43
CA LEU A 44 -15.78 -0.53 -1.25
C LEU A 44 -16.97 0.27 -0.71
N GLU A 45 -17.34 0.06 0.55
CA GLU A 45 -18.36 0.86 1.26
C GLU A 45 -17.73 2.03 2.01
N SER A 46 -16.65 1.76 2.74
CA SER A 46 -15.89 2.80 3.41
C SER A 46 -14.42 2.46 3.57
N MET A 47 -13.61 3.49 3.68
CA MET A 47 -12.18 3.38 3.94
C MET A 47 -11.72 4.57 4.77
N ARG A 48 -10.84 4.31 5.74
CA ARG A 48 -10.14 5.36 6.52
C ARG A 48 -8.69 4.98 6.77
N TYR A 49 -7.86 6.01 6.88
CA TYR A 49 -6.45 5.88 7.20
C TYR A 49 -6.25 6.25 8.66
N GLU A 50 -5.69 5.34 9.45
CA GLU A 50 -5.37 5.54 10.85
C GLU A 50 -3.86 5.68 11.05
N ILE A 51 -3.44 6.71 11.79
CA ILE A 51 -2.06 6.95 12.24
C ILE A 51 -1.97 6.92 13.76
N GLY A 52 -0.75 6.88 14.31
CA GLY A 52 -0.52 6.80 15.76
C GLY A 52 -0.57 5.39 16.32
N HIS A 53 -0.72 4.37 15.46
CA HIS A 53 -0.58 2.98 15.90
C HIS A 53 0.87 2.65 16.16
N LYS A 54 1.07 1.65 17.00
CA LYS A 54 2.37 1.22 17.46
C LYS A 54 2.48 -0.30 17.37
N ARG A 55 3.61 -0.79 16.88
CA ARG A 55 3.87 -2.23 16.78
C ARG A 55 5.07 -2.62 17.63
N ALA A 56 4.92 -3.68 18.42
CA ALA A 56 6.03 -4.29 19.12
C ALA A 56 7.07 -4.81 18.11
N VAL A 57 8.31 -4.36 18.24
CA VAL A 57 9.43 -4.85 17.45
C VAL A 57 9.99 -6.10 18.14
N THR A 58 9.93 -7.24 17.45
CA THR A 58 10.42 -8.51 18.01
C THR A 58 11.91 -8.41 18.32
N GLY A 59 12.29 -8.56 19.60
CA GLY A 59 13.69 -8.49 20.06
C GLY A 59 14.10 -7.20 20.77
N SER A 60 13.20 -6.23 20.96
CA SER A 60 13.44 -5.01 21.73
C SER A 60 12.44 -4.87 22.86
N ASN A 61 12.92 -4.63 24.09
CA ASN A 61 12.09 -4.36 25.26
C ASN A 61 11.65 -2.87 25.36
N ALA A 62 11.91 -2.02 24.35
CA ALA A 62 11.76 -0.57 24.53
C ALA A 62 11.24 0.23 23.32
N ASP A 63 11.30 -0.26 22.08
CA ASP A 63 10.96 0.57 20.92
C ASP A 63 9.74 0.03 20.18
N GLU A 64 8.59 0.66 20.44
CA GLU A 64 7.41 0.54 19.60
C GLU A 64 7.65 1.32 18.30
N ALA A 65 7.60 0.64 17.16
CA ALA A 65 7.68 1.31 15.86
C ALA A 65 6.33 1.95 15.52
N GLU A 66 6.35 3.20 15.05
CA GLU A 66 5.15 3.85 14.49
C GLU A 66 4.60 2.99 13.35
N MET A 67 3.28 2.94 13.27
CA MET A 67 2.55 2.14 12.31
C MET A 67 1.30 2.88 11.82
N HIS A 68 1.05 2.77 10.52
CA HIS A 68 -0.19 3.23 9.92
C HIS A 68 -1.07 2.04 9.56
N ILE A 69 -2.39 2.23 9.60
CA ILE A 69 -3.37 1.19 9.30
C ILE A 69 -4.40 1.75 8.32
N LEU A 70 -4.75 0.96 7.31
CA LEU A 70 -5.90 1.23 6.45
C LEU A 70 -7.07 0.37 6.93
N VAL A 71 -8.16 1.00 7.36
CA VAL A 71 -9.36 0.29 7.77
C VAL A 71 -10.38 0.32 6.65
N ILE A 72 -10.89 -0.85 6.29
CA ILE A 72 -11.60 -1.10 5.03
C ILE A 72 -12.90 -1.84 5.33
N LYS A 73 -14.00 -1.34 4.78
CA LYS A 73 -15.30 -2.02 4.78
C LYS A 73 -15.70 -2.31 3.33
N MET A 74 -15.82 -3.59 3.00
CA MET A 74 -16.29 -4.06 1.69
C MET A 74 -17.75 -4.50 1.78
N LYS A 75 -18.51 -4.38 0.69
CA LYS A 75 -19.90 -4.81 0.60
C LYS A 75 -20.05 -6.28 0.94
N GLY A 76 -20.89 -6.58 1.95
CA GLY A 76 -21.16 -7.95 2.39
C GLY A 76 -20.06 -8.61 3.23
N PHE A 77 -19.02 -7.85 3.63
CA PHE A 77 -17.96 -8.34 4.52
C PHE A 77 -17.84 -7.47 5.75
N ASP A 78 -17.30 -8.02 6.84
CA ASP A 78 -16.98 -7.24 8.03
C ASP A 78 -15.84 -6.25 7.77
N GLU A 79 -15.77 -5.24 8.64
CA GLU A 79 -14.65 -4.30 8.61
C GLU A 79 -13.35 -5.04 8.94
N TRP A 80 -12.31 -4.81 8.15
CA TRP A 80 -10.99 -5.39 8.36
C TRP A 80 -9.91 -4.33 8.28
N THR A 81 -8.76 -4.65 8.86
CA THR A 81 -7.63 -3.73 8.97
C THR A 81 -6.46 -4.22 8.15
N LEU A 82 -5.85 -3.31 7.41
CA LEU A 82 -4.67 -3.57 6.61
C LEU A 82 -3.48 -2.79 7.20
N PRO A 83 -2.53 -3.50 7.85
CA PRO A 83 -1.32 -2.88 8.37
C PRO A 83 -0.39 -2.42 7.24
N ILE A 84 0.03 -1.15 7.24
CA ILE A 84 0.99 -0.63 6.25
C ILE A 84 2.40 -1.04 6.68
N LYS A 85 2.96 -2.08 6.04
CA LYS A 85 4.27 -2.65 6.41
C LYS A 85 5.46 -1.84 5.88
N ASP A 86 5.36 -1.31 4.66
CA ASP A 86 6.42 -0.53 4.02
C ASP A 86 6.35 0.96 4.40
N LEU A 87 6.42 1.29 5.70
CA LEU A 87 6.31 2.68 6.16
C LEU A 87 7.44 3.58 5.66
N ILE A 88 8.63 3.04 5.38
CA ILE A 88 9.72 3.83 4.79
C ILE A 88 9.29 4.46 3.46
N GLU A 89 8.47 3.76 2.66
CA GLU A 89 7.97 4.26 1.38
C GLU A 89 6.60 4.94 1.50
N HIS A 90 5.75 4.50 2.44
CA HIS A 90 4.36 4.94 2.57
C HIS A 90 4.08 5.98 3.65
N GLY A 91 4.88 5.97 4.71
CA GLY A 91 4.70 6.72 5.96
C GLY A 91 5.11 8.19 5.88
N PRO A 92 6.31 8.54 5.34
CA PRO A 92 6.75 9.92 5.23
C PRO A 92 5.70 10.80 4.55
N ASP A 93 5.42 11.94 5.16
CA ASP A 93 4.50 12.97 4.66
C ASP A 93 3.09 12.47 4.31
N LEU A 94 2.65 11.33 4.87
CA LEU A 94 1.37 10.69 4.55
C LEU A 94 1.22 10.41 3.04
N ARG A 95 2.31 10.01 2.37
CA ARG A 95 2.34 9.77 0.91
C ARG A 95 1.26 8.80 0.43
N LEU A 96 1.12 7.64 1.10
CA LEU A 96 0.08 6.66 0.72
C LEU A 96 -1.32 7.23 0.91
N TYR A 97 -1.57 7.92 2.03
CA TYR A 97 -2.84 8.57 2.30
C TYR A 97 -3.20 9.59 1.21
N LYS A 98 -2.26 10.48 0.86
CA LYS A 98 -2.44 11.48 -0.21
C LYS A 98 -2.71 10.80 -1.56
N PHE A 99 -1.92 9.79 -1.91
CA PHE A 99 -2.10 9.04 -3.14
C PHE A 99 -3.51 8.43 -3.27
N ILE A 100 -4.00 7.75 -2.23
CA ILE A 100 -5.34 7.15 -2.24
C ILE A 100 -6.42 8.23 -2.26
N ARG A 101 -6.27 9.29 -1.44
CA ARG A 101 -7.22 10.41 -1.37
C ARG A 101 -7.42 11.09 -2.73
N ASP A 102 -6.33 11.37 -3.42
CA ASP A 102 -6.34 12.18 -4.63
C ASP A 102 -6.75 11.37 -5.87
N ASN A 103 -6.56 10.04 -5.86
CA ASN A 103 -6.69 9.22 -7.06
C ASN A 103 -7.70 8.06 -6.97
N PHE A 104 -8.09 7.62 -5.77
CA PHE A 104 -8.87 6.40 -5.59
C PHE A 104 -10.18 6.60 -4.83
N TYR A 105 -10.10 7.14 -3.61
CA TYR A 105 -11.23 7.21 -2.69
C TYR A 105 -11.08 8.42 -1.77
N ASN A 106 -12.18 9.13 -1.44
CA ASN A 106 -12.14 10.27 -0.52
C ASN A 106 -11.83 9.81 0.91
N LEU A 107 -10.54 9.63 1.20
CA LEU A 107 -10.02 8.96 2.36
C LEU A 107 -10.02 9.89 3.58
N LYS A 108 -10.67 9.44 4.66
CA LYS A 108 -10.63 10.12 5.96
C LYS A 108 -9.34 9.77 6.70
N LEU A 109 -8.70 10.76 7.31
CA LEU A 109 -7.54 10.58 8.19
C LEU A 109 -8.00 10.61 9.64
N VAL A 110 -7.59 9.61 10.42
CA VAL A 110 -7.90 9.47 11.85
C VAL A 110 -6.59 9.29 12.60
N LYS A 111 -6.43 10.00 13.71
CA LYS A 111 -5.31 9.84 14.63
C LYS A 111 -5.81 9.11 15.87
N LYS A 112 -5.13 8.03 16.25
CA LYS A 112 -5.35 7.33 17.51
C LYS A 112 -4.26 7.64 18.53
#